data_AF-A0A4P7LLL4-F1
#
_entry.id   AF-A0A4P7LLL4-F1
#
_cell.length_a   1.000
_cell.length_b   1.000
_cell.length_c   1.000
_cell.angle_alpha   90.00
_cell.angle_beta   90.00
_cell.angle_gamma   90.00
#
_symmetry.space_group_name_H-M   'P 1'
#
loop_
_entity.id
_entity.type
_entity.pdbx_description
1 polymer ?
#
loop_
_entity_poly.entity_id
_entity_poly.type
_entity_poly.pdbx_seq_one_letter_code
_entity_poly.pdbx_strand_id
1 'polypeptide(L)'
;MSDQQDVKSVDKGRRNWLIATSVAGGVGGVAVAVPFVSTFAPSEKAKAAGAPVEADIGALKPGEMMTVEWRGKPVWIMKRTEEQLASLKKTDGEVADPNSEIPFTMQTPDYCKNETRSRAEHKDVLVVVGICSHLGCSPSGPFASGANPQLGADPGFLCPCHGSTFDLAGRVFKNKPAPQNLDVPPYQFLTDTKIVIGKDEKGEA
;
A
#
# COMPACT_ATOMS: atom_id res chain seq x y z
N MET A 1 -39.82 -12.93 -68.80
CA MET A 1 -39.29 -13.28 -67.46
C MET A 1 -37.95 -12.59 -67.26
N SER A 2 -37.96 -11.49 -66.52
CA SER A 2 -36.98 -11.20 -65.46
C SER A 2 -37.30 -9.82 -64.91
N ASP A 3 -37.78 -9.82 -63.67
CA ASP A 3 -37.96 -8.65 -62.82
C ASP A 3 -36.75 -7.71 -62.90
N GLN A 4 -36.95 -6.51 -63.45
CA GLN A 4 -36.11 -5.39 -63.04
C GLN A 4 -36.64 -4.91 -61.70
N GLN A 5 -36.03 -5.43 -60.63
CA GLN A 5 -36.23 -4.92 -59.29
C GLN A 5 -35.86 -3.44 -59.26
N ASP A 6 -36.87 -2.59 -59.11
CA ASP A 6 -36.74 -1.16 -58.85
C ASP A 6 -36.06 -0.97 -57.48
N VAL A 7 -34.73 -0.89 -57.47
CA VAL A 7 -33.96 -0.68 -56.24
C VAL A 7 -34.24 0.76 -55.79
N LYS A 8 -35.22 0.93 -54.89
CA LYS A 8 -35.53 2.23 -54.24
C LYS A 8 -34.25 2.92 -53.81
N SER A 9 -33.90 4.02 -54.49
CA SER A 9 -32.77 4.86 -54.09
C SER A 9 -33.00 5.40 -52.68
N VAL A 10 -31.98 5.35 -51.81
CA VAL A 10 -32.18 5.72 -50.41
C VAL A 10 -32.22 7.24 -50.24
N ASP A 11 -33.24 7.70 -49.51
CA ASP A 11 -33.39 9.11 -49.08
C ASP A 11 -32.22 9.52 -48.18
N LYS A 12 -31.32 10.33 -48.76
CA LYS A 12 -30.13 10.83 -48.07
C LYS A 12 -30.47 11.77 -46.91
N GLY A 13 -31.56 12.54 -46.99
CA GLY A 13 -31.99 13.45 -45.95
C GLY A 13 -32.44 12.71 -44.69
N ARG A 14 -33.29 11.69 -44.86
CA ARG A 14 -33.72 10.82 -43.75
C ARG A 14 -32.55 10.05 -43.13
N ARG A 15 -31.63 9.55 -43.96
CA ARG A 15 -30.41 8.86 -43.49
C ARG A 15 -29.53 9.79 -42.66
N ASN A 16 -29.31 11.03 -43.11
CA ASN A 16 -28.52 12.00 -42.37
C ASN A 16 -29.15 12.37 -41.03
N TRP A 17 -30.48 12.52 -40.97
CA TRP A 17 -31.19 12.76 -39.71
C TRP A 17 -31.04 11.60 -38.73
N LEU A 18 -31.18 10.34 -39.19
CA LEU A 18 -30.95 9.15 -38.35
C LEU A 18 -29.52 9.08 -37.82
N ILE A 19 -28.52 9.40 -38.66
CA ILE A 19 -27.11 9.45 -38.23
C ILE A 19 -26.93 10.55 -37.18
N ALA A 20 -27.43 11.76 -37.45
CA ALA A 20 -27.27 12.90 -36.56
C ALA A 20 -27.92 12.66 -35.19
N THR A 21 -29.14 12.12 -35.13
CA THR A 21 -29.80 11.80 -33.86
C THR A 21 -29.11 10.65 -33.12
N SER A 22 -28.59 9.64 -33.84
CA SER A 22 -27.81 8.56 -33.22
C SER A 22 -26.50 9.07 -32.63
N VAL A 23 -25.78 9.95 -33.34
CA VAL A 23 -24.56 10.58 -32.85
C VAL A 23 -24.87 11.46 -31.64
N ALA A 24 -25.91 12.29 -31.70
CA ALA A 24 -26.33 13.12 -30.58
C ALA A 24 -26.72 12.28 -29.35
N GLY A 25 -27.44 11.18 -29.55
CA GLY A 25 -27.76 10.21 -28.50
C GLY A 25 -26.51 9.57 -27.89
N GLY A 26 -25.53 9.21 -28.73
CA GLY A 26 -24.23 8.70 -28.28
C GLY A 26 -23.46 9.72 -27.43
N VAL A 27 -23.39 10.98 -27.87
CA VAL A 27 -22.77 12.07 -27.09
C VAL A 27 -23.48 12.29 -25.76
N GLY A 28 -24.82 12.29 -25.76
CA GLY A 28 -25.61 12.38 -24.53
C GLY A 28 -25.35 11.20 -23.57
N GLY A 29 -25.22 9.99 -24.12
CA GLY A 29 -24.85 8.80 -23.35
C GLY A 29 -23.49 8.94 -22.67
N VAL A 30 -22.46 9.39 -23.40
CA VAL A 30 -21.12 9.64 -22.84
C VAL A 30 -21.17 10.74 -21.77
N ALA A 31 -21.93 11.81 -22.01
CA ALA A 31 -22.06 12.93 -21.08
C ALA A 31 -22.68 12.54 -19.73
N VAL A 32 -23.47 11.45 -19.68
CA VAL A 32 -24.01 10.90 -18.42
C VAL A 32 -23.11 9.80 -17.84
N ALA A 33 -22.58 8.92 -18.69
CA ALA A 33 -21.78 7.78 -18.25
C ALA A 33 -20.46 8.20 -17.59
N VAL A 34 -19.77 9.21 -18.13
CA VAL A 34 -18.49 9.70 -17.59
C VAL A 34 -18.62 10.24 -16.16
N PRO A 35 -19.49 11.22 -15.86
CA PRO A 35 -19.63 11.70 -14.49
C PRO A 35 -20.14 10.60 -13.56
N PHE A 36 -21.05 9.72 -14.02
CA PHE A 36 -21.52 8.59 -13.22
C PHE A 36 -20.36 7.67 -12.78
N VAL A 37 -19.52 7.22 -13.72
CA VAL A 37 -18.35 6.39 -13.39
C VAL A 37 -17.34 7.17 -12.53
N SER A 38 -17.19 8.48 -12.75
CA SER A 38 -16.30 9.31 -11.93
C SER A 38 -16.73 9.37 -10.46
N THR A 39 -18.00 9.13 -10.15
CA THR A 39 -18.48 9.06 -8.74
C THR A 39 -17.90 7.89 -7.96
N PHE A 40 -17.32 6.89 -8.63
CA PHE A 40 -16.62 5.78 -7.98
C PHE A 40 -15.17 6.10 -7.63
N ALA A 41 -14.63 7.24 -8.08
CA ALA A 41 -13.31 7.71 -7.67
C ALA A 41 -13.31 8.19 -6.20
N PRO A 42 -12.15 8.24 -5.53
CA PRO A 42 -12.05 8.73 -4.16
C PRO A 42 -12.61 10.16 -4.03
N SER A 43 -13.49 10.36 -3.04
CA SER A 43 -14.05 11.67 -2.72
C SER A 43 -13.00 12.63 -2.16
N GLU A 44 -13.27 13.94 -2.19
CA GLU A 44 -12.36 14.93 -1.59
C GLU A 44 -12.13 14.69 -0.09
N LYS A 45 -13.14 14.20 0.63
CA LYS A 45 -12.97 13.76 2.03
C LYS A 45 -11.98 12.60 2.14
N ALA A 46 -12.06 11.63 1.24
CA ALA A 46 -11.13 10.49 1.21
C ALA A 46 -9.71 10.92 0.82
N LYS A 47 -9.56 11.90 -0.09
CA LYS A 47 -8.25 12.49 -0.42
C LYS A 47 -7.66 13.29 0.73
N ALA A 48 -8.47 14.11 1.40
CA ALA A 48 -8.04 14.90 2.56
C ALA A 48 -7.60 14.01 3.74
N ALA A 49 -8.21 12.84 3.91
CA ALA A 49 -7.76 11.83 4.88
C ALA A 49 -6.38 11.23 4.55
N GLY A 50 -5.80 11.56 3.39
CA GLY A 50 -4.43 11.22 3.04
C GLY A 50 -3.38 12.27 3.38
N ALA A 51 -3.77 13.39 3.99
CA ALA A 51 -2.84 14.38 4.48
C ALA A 51 -1.81 13.76 5.44
N PRO A 52 -0.60 14.36 5.56
CA PRO A 52 0.40 13.87 6.48
C PRO A 52 -0.07 13.88 7.94
N VAL A 53 0.36 12.88 8.70
CA VAL A 53 -0.02 12.71 10.11
C VAL A 53 1.24 12.78 10.98
N GLU A 54 1.18 13.60 12.03
CA GLU A 54 2.24 13.68 13.02
C GLU A 54 2.04 12.67 14.15
N ALA A 55 3.12 12.03 14.58
CA ALA A 55 3.16 11.08 15.68
C ALA A 55 4.29 11.44 16.66
N ASP A 56 3.99 11.49 17.95
CA ASP A 56 4.97 11.64 19.01
C ASP A 56 5.37 10.25 19.54
N ILE A 57 6.66 9.93 19.41
CA ILE A 57 7.26 8.66 19.84
C ILE A 57 8.11 8.81 21.11
N GLY A 58 8.08 9.97 21.77
CA GLY A 58 8.91 10.24 22.95
C GLY A 58 8.63 9.32 24.14
N ALA A 59 7.38 8.84 24.27
CA ALA A 59 6.99 7.90 25.32
C ALA A 59 7.23 6.42 24.95
N LEU A 60 7.59 6.13 23.68
CA LEU A 60 7.74 4.77 23.18
C LEU A 60 9.05 4.15 23.68
N LYS A 61 8.94 3.08 24.48
CA LYS A 61 10.12 2.39 25.01
C LYS A 61 10.67 1.38 24.00
N PRO A 62 11.96 0.98 24.11
CA PRO A 62 12.50 -0.12 23.32
C PRO A 62 11.67 -1.40 23.50
N GLY A 63 11.35 -2.06 22.39
CA GLY A 63 10.46 -3.22 22.30
C GLY A 63 8.98 -2.87 22.12
N GLU A 64 8.57 -1.62 22.36
CA GLU A 64 7.18 -1.19 22.20
C GLU A 64 6.86 -0.77 20.77
N MET A 65 5.59 -0.93 20.41
CA MET A 65 5.03 -0.53 19.14
C MET A 65 3.76 0.26 19.38
N MET A 66 3.61 1.35 18.65
CA MET A 66 2.35 2.11 18.57
C MET A 66 1.80 2.08 17.14
N THR A 67 0.51 2.33 17.02
CA THR A 67 -0.19 2.38 15.72
C THR A 67 -0.82 3.75 15.55
N VAL A 68 -0.62 4.35 14.39
CA VAL A 68 -1.31 5.57 13.96
C VAL A 68 -2.06 5.30 12.65
N GLU A 69 -3.10 6.08 12.38
CA GLU A 69 -3.87 5.95 11.14
C GLU A 69 -3.36 6.97 10.10
N TRP A 70 -3.04 6.50 8.90
CA TRP A 70 -2.73 7.35 7.75
C TRP A 70 -3.40 6.79 6.50
N ARG A 71 -4.16 7.62 5.75
CA ARG A 71 -4.96 7.18 4.59
C ARG A 71 -5.94 6.04 4.91
N GLY A 72 -6.47 6.01 6.14
CA GLY A 72 -7.34 4.92 6.63
C GLY A 72 -6.61 3.57 6.81
N LYS A 73 -5.27 3.56 6.75
CA LYS A 73 -4.42 2.38 6.95
C LYS A 73 -3.69 2.47 8.31
N PRO A 74 -3.53 1.36 9.04
CA PRO A 74 -2.69 1.33 10.23
C PRO A 74 -1.21 1.47 9.81
N VAL A 75 -0.50 2.42 10.39
CA VAL A 75 0.95 2.56 10.30
C VAL A 75 1.53 2.22 11.67
N TRP A 76 2.39 1.22 11.69
CA TRP A 76 3.12 0.82 12.89
C TRP A 76 4.39 1.61 13.02
N ILE A 77 4.63 2.10 14.23
CA ILE A 77 5.89 2.69 14.65
C ILE A 77 6.43 1.86 15.80
N MET A 78 7.51 1.14 15.57
CA MET A 78 8.11 0.24 16.56
C MET A 78 9.52 0.70 16.88
N LYS A 79 9.81 0.89 18.18
CA LYS A 79 11.17 1.16 18.65
C LYS A 79 11.82 -0.16 19.01
N ARG A 80 12.75 -0.63 18.21
CA ARG A 80 13.36 -1.95 18.35
C ARG A 80 14.51 -1.93 19.37
N THR A 81 14.65 -3.00 20.15
CA THR A 81 15.82 -3.19 21.02
C THR A 81 17.05 -3.58 20.21
N GLU A 82 18.23 -3.52 20.82
CA GLU A 82 19.47 -3.95 20.18
C GLU A 82 19.43 -5.44 19.80
N GLU A 83 18.82 -6.28 20.63
CA GLU A 83 18.65 -7.72 20.36
C GLU A 83 17.72 -7.96 19.18
N GLN A 84 16.65 -7.16 19.08
CA GLN A 84 15.71 -7.20 17.96
C GLN A 84 16.41 -6.78 16.66
N LEU A 85 17.26 -5.75 16.67
CA LEU A 85 18.06 -5.37 15.51
C LEU A 85 19.07 -6.46 15.15
N ALA A 86 19.72 -7.07 16.14
CA ALA A 86 20.67 -8.16 15.91
C ALA A 86 20.02 -9.41 15.31
N SER A 87 18.72 -9.65 15.54
CA SER A 87 17.99 -10.76 14.91
C SER A 87 17.81 -10.59 13.40
N LEU A 88 17.83 -9.37 12.86
CA LEU A 88 17.62 -9.13 11.42
C LEU A 88 18.72 -9.74 10.56
N LYS A 89 19.95 -9.78 11.07
CA LYS A 89 21.08 -10.47 10.42
C LYS A 89 20.87 -11.97 10.31
N LYS A 90 20.15 -12.56 11.26
CA LYS A 90 19.88 -14.00 11.28
C LYS A 90 18.81 -14.37 10.25
N THR A 91 17.79 -13.53 10.11
CA THR A 91 16.67 -13.75 9.18
C THR A 91 16.96 -13.30 7.75
N ASP A 92 18.08 -12.59 7.50
CA ASP A 92 18.40 -12.01 6.20
C ASP A 92 18.42 -13.03 5.05
N GLY A 93 18.96 -14.23 5.30
CA GLY A 93 18.95 -15.32 4.33
C GLY A 93 17.60 -16.03 4.15
N GLU A 94 16.62 -15.73 4.99
CA GLU A 94 15.34 -16.44 5.10
C GLU A 94 14.16 -15.63 4.55
N VAL A 95 14.33 -14.32 4.36
CA VAL A 95 13.31 -13.44 3.80
C VAL A 95 13.32 -13.46 2.27
N ALA A 96 12.15 -13.19 1.67
CA ALA A 96 11.97 -13.28 0.22
C ALA A 96 12.65 -12.12 -0.53
N ASP A 97 12.67 -10.94 0.06
CA ASP A 97 13.27 -9.72 -0.51
C ASP A 97 14.06 -8.96 0.57
N PRO A 98 15.33 -9.37 0.85
CA PRO A 98 16.16 -8.75 1.88
C PRO A 98 16.45 -7.26 1.64
N ASN A 99 16.58 -6.86 0.37
CA ASN A 99 16.97 -5.52 -0.06
C ASN A 99 15.78 -4.56 -0.29
N SER A 100 14.54 -5.05 -0.18
CA SER A 100 13.32 -4.28 -0.47
C SER A 100 13.28 -3.74 -1.91
N GLU A 101 13.69 -4.57 -2.87
CA GLU A 101 13.71 -4.25 -4.30
C GLU A 101 12.31 -4.34 -4.94
N ILE A 102 11.42 -5.16 -4.39
CA ILE A 102 10.11 -5.45 -4.96
C ILE A 102 9.03 -4.72 -4.12
N PRO A 103 8.44 -3.63 -4.64
CA PRO A 103 7.41 -2.88 -3.94
C PRO A 103 6.07 -3.65 -3.88
N PHE A 104 5.27 -3.41 -2.84
CA PHE A 104 3.89 -3.90 -2.77
C PHE A 104 2.91 -2.88 -3.37
N THR A 105 2.55 -1.81 -2.63
CA THR A 105 1.69 -0.74 -3.16
C THR A 105 2.42 0.58 -3.37
N MET A 106 3.59 0.74 -2.76
CA MET A 106 4.44 1.91 -2.94
C MET A 106 5.91 1.53 -3.00
N GLN A 107 6.71 2.43 -3.60
CA GLN A 107 8.16 2.26 -3.63
C GLN A 107 8.70 2.41 -2.21
N THR A 108 9.54 1.47 -1.78
CA THR A 108 10.31 1.64 -0.54
C THR A 108 11.18 2.89 -0.68
N PRO A 109 11.07 3.88 0.24
CA PRO A 109 11.90 5.07 0.18
C PRO A 109 13.39 4.72 0.19
N ASP A 110 14.21 5.48 -0.54
CA ASP A 110 15.63 5.14 -0.73
C ASP A 110 16.40 5.11 0.61
N TYR A 111 16.02 5.97 1.57
CA TYR A 111 16.58 5.96 2.93
C TYR A 111 16.20 4.73 3.77
N CYS A 112 15.24 3.93 3.32
CA CYS A 112 14.82 2.67 3.94
C CYS A 112 15.22 1.42 3.13
N LYS A 113 15.97 1.56 2.03
CA LYS A 113 16.56 0.42 1.29
C LYS A 113 17.84 -0.05 1.98
N ASN A 114 17.66 -0.56 3.20
CA ASN A 114 18.72 -1.10 4.05
C ASN A 114 18.16 -2.25 4.90
N GLU A 115 19.06 -3.00 5.55
CA GLU A 115 18.72 -4.16 6.40
C GLU A 115 17.64 -3.85 7.44
N THR A 116 17.69 -2.66 8.04
CA THR A 116 16.79 -2.24 9.13
C THR A 116 15.44 -1.69 8.63
N ARG A 117 15.32 -1.41 7.33
CA ARG A 117 14.15 -0.77 6.70
C ARG A 117 13.68 0.51 7.41
N SER A 118 14.66 1.29 7.85
CA SER A 118 14.49 2.51 8.63
C SER A 118 15.54 3.54 8.24
N ARG A 119 15.30 4.81 8.58
CA ARG A 119 16.29 5.88 8.41
C ARG A 119 17.62 5.57 9.11
N ALA A 120 18.73 5.95 8.49
CA ALA A 120 20.08 5.54 8.92
C ALA A 120 20.48 6.12 10.29
N GLU A 121 19.94 7.29 10.62
CA GLU A 121 20.08 8.02 11.87
C GLU A 121 19.19 7.46 13.00
N HIS A 122 18.13 6.71 12.65
CA HIS A 122 17.15 6.14 13.58
C HIS A 122 16.88 4.66 13.25
N LYS A 123 17.95 3.86 13.24
CA LYS A 123 17.89 2.44 12.86
C LYS A 123 17.00 1.60 13.77
N ASP A 124 16.79 2.03 15.01
CA ASP A 124 15.90 1.39 15.97
C ASP A 124 14.42 1.59 15.62
N VAL A 125 14.06 2.66 14.90
CA VAL A 125 12.65 2.99 14.63
C VAL A 125 12.18 2.42 13.30
N LEU A 126 11.36 1.36 13.35
CA LEU A 126 10.65 0.83 12.19
C LEU A 126 9.35 1.62 11.96
N VAL A 127 9.12 2.06 10.72
CA VAL A 127 7.85 2.66 10.29
C VAL A 127 7.34 1.90 9.07
N VAL A 128 6.21 1.19 9.22
CA VAL A 128 5.63 0.37 8.15
C VAL A 128 4.10 0.45 8.14
N VAL A 129 3.49 0.31 6.97
CA VAL A 129 2.06 0.12 6.85
C VAL A 129 1.73 -1.31 7.30
N GLY A 130 0.96 -1.44 8.38
CA GLY A 130 0.54 -2.69 9.00
C GLY A 130 -0.51 -3.45 8.21
N ILE A 131 -0.34 -3.59 6.90
CA ILE A 131 -1.26 -4.27 5.98
C ILE A 131 -0.50 -5.36 5.25
N CYS A 132 -0.90 -6.61 5.47
CA CYS A 132 -0.31 -7.77 4.81
C CYS A 132 -0.46 -7.67 3.29
N SER A 133 0.65 -7.85 2.58
CA SER A 133 0.73 -7.80 1.12
C SER A 133 -0.05 -8.91 0.40
N HIS A 134 -0.53 -9.93 1.13
CA HIS A 134 -1.36 -10.97 0.54
C HIS A 134 -2.74 -10.42 0.13
N LEU A 135 -3.60 -10.13 1.11
CA LEU A 135 -5.00 -9.75 0.91
C LEU A 135 -5.47 -8.67 1.91
N GLY A 136 -4.54 -7.94 2.53
CA GLY A 136 -4.86 -6.70 3.24
C GLY A 136 -5.21 -6.82 4.73
N CYS A 137 -5.20 -8.02 5.33
CA CYS A 137 -5.34 -8.15 6.78
C CYS A 137 -4.18 -7.48 7.52
N SER A 138 -4.44 -6.90 8.70
CA SER A 138 -3.36 -6.44 9.59
C SER A 138 -2.69 -7.65 10.25
N PRO A 139 -1.36 -7.87 10.08
CA PRO A 139 -0.67 -8.88 10.88
C PRO A 139 -0.70 -8.54 12.38
N SER A 140 -0.50 -9.56 13.20
CA SER A 140 -0.39 -9.46 14.66
C SER A 140 1.08 -9.55 15.10
N GLY A 141 1.40 -8.97 16.25
CA GLY A 141 2.74 -8.96 16.82
C GLY A 141 3.10 -7.57 17.36
N PRO A 142 4.39 -7.30 17.62
CA PRO A 142 5.52 -8.22 17.44
C PRO A 142 5.46 -9.39 18.45
N PHE A 143 5.73 -10.61 17.99
CA PHE A 143 5.93 -11.78 18.83
C PHE A 143 7.41 -11.94 19.15
N ALA A 144 7.73 -12.28 20.39
CA ALA A 144 9.07 -12.67 20.78
C ALA A 144 9.47 -14.03 20.19
N SER A 145 10.77 -14.31 20.13
CA SER A 145 11.31 -15.63 19.76
C SER A 145 10.64 -16.75 20.56
N GLY A 146 10.15 -17.79 19.88
CA GLY A 146 9.49 -18.93 20.51
C GLY A 146 8.05 -18.67 20.99
N ALA A 147 7.55 -17.42 20.93
CA ALA A 147 6.21 -17.09 21.41
C ALA A 147 5.09 -17.48 20.43
N ASN A 148 5.43 -17.75 19.17
CA ASN A 148 4.46 -18.09 18.14
C ASN A 148 4.93 -19.31 17.31
N PRO A 149 4.14 -20.39 17.20
CA PRO A 149 4.56 -21.61 16.49
C PRO A 149 4.89 -21.41 15.00
N GLN A 150 4.23 -20.48 14.32
CA GLN A 150 4.44 -20.22 12.90
C GLN A 150 5.73 -19.43 12.63
N LEU A 151 6.22 -18.69 13.62
CA LEU A 151 7.50 -17.99 13.60
C LEU A 151 8.65 -18.84 14.16
N GLY A 152 8.36 -19.88 14.95
CA GLY A 152 9.38 -20.76 15.51
C GLY A 152 10.33 -19.98 16.44
N ALA A 153 11.63 -20.00 16.13
CA ALA A 153 12.65 -19.32 16.92
C ALA A 153 12.82 -17.83 16.54
N ASP A 154 12.16 -17.37 15.47
CA ASP A 154 12.35 -16.00 14.98
C ASP A 154 11.33 -15.05 15.63
N PRO A 155 11.76 -13.86 16.09
CA PRO A 155 10.80 -12.83 16.45
C PRO A 155 10.22 -12.17 15.20
N GLY A 156 8.99 -11.67 15.27
CA GLY A 156 8.36 -11.09 14.09
C GLY A 156 6.86 -10.88 14.19
N PHE A 157 6.22 -10.82 13.03
CA PHE A 157 4.78 -10.63 12.87
C PHE A 157 4.15 -11.82 12.17
N LEU A 158 2.90 -12.14 12.53
CA LEU A 158 2.11 -13.20 11.89
C LEU A 158 0.79 -12.61 11.37
N CYS A 159 0.52 -12.79 10.09
CA CYS A 159 -0.80 -12.54 9.51
C CYS A 159 -1.67 -13.80 9.65
N PRO A 160 -2.68 -13.80 10.55
CA PRO A 160 -3.45 -15.01 10.85
C PRO A 160 -4.37 -15.46 9.72
N CYS A 161 -4.67 -14.57 8.75
CA CYS A 161 -5.62 -14.85 7.68
C CYS A 161 -5.16 -16.02 6.79
N HIS A 162 -3.87 -16.10 6.46
CA HIS A 162 -3.31 -17.14 5.59
C HIS A 162 -1.90 -17.59 6.01
N GLY A 163 -1.47 -17.26 7.23
CA GLY A 163 -0.22 -17.76 7.81
C GLY A 163 1.07 -17.12 7.26
N SER A 164 0.99 -15.93 6.65
CA SER A 164 2.20 -15.21 6.24
C SER A 164 2.91 -14.65 7.46
N THR A 165 4.22 -14.87 7.54
CA THR A 165 5.07 -14.37 8.62
C THR A 165 6.05 -13.32 8.09
N PHE A 166 6.39 -12.37 8.94
CA PHE A 166 7.32 -11.28 8.64
C PHE A 166 8.33 -11.16 9.77
N ASP A 167 9.56 -10.77 9.48
CA ASP A 167 10.55 -10.46 10.50
C ASP A 167 10.30 -9.09 11.16
N LEU A 168 11.17 -8.69 12.10
CA LEU A 168 11.09 -7.40 12.79
C LEU A 168 11.48 -6.17 11.93
N ALA A 169 11.73 -6.33 10.63
CA ALA A 169 11.80 -5.24 9.66
C ALA A 169 10.57 -5.23 8.75
N GLY A 170 9.57 -6.08 9.01
CA GLY A 170 8.39 -6.24 8.16
C GLY A 170 8.71 -6.91 6.82
N ARG A 171 9.83 -7.63 6.72
CA ARG A 171 10.20 -8.40 5.53
C ARG A 171 9.53 -9.76 5.57
N VAL A 172 8.90 -10.17 4.47
CA VAL A 172 8.18 -11.44 4.41
C VAL A 172 9.17 -12.61 4.35
N PHE A 173 8.95 -13.66 5.14
CA PHE A 173 9.73 -14.88 5.03
C PHE A 173 9.48 -15.59 3.69
N LYS A 174 10.45 -16.36 3.20
CA LYS A 174 10.32 -17.20 1.99
C LYS A 174 9.14 -18.18 2.14
N ASN A 175 8.56 -18.56 1.00
CA ASN A 175 7.49 -19.55 0.91
C ASN A 175 6.22 -19.20 1.71
N LYS A 176 5.90 -17.90 1.82
CA LYS A 176 4.64 -17.42 2.41
C LYS A 176 3.69 -16.92 1.31
N PRO A 177 2.36 -16.95 1.54
CA PRO A 177 1.38 -16.43 0.57
C PRO A 177 1.52 -14.94 0.28
N ALA A 178 1.95 -14.14 1.26
CA ALA A 178 2.28 -12.74 1.09
C ALA A 178 3.44 -12.59 0.08
N PRO A 179 3.24 -11.87 -1.05
CA PRO A 179 4.21 -11.83 -2.12
C PRO A 179 5.34 -10.79 -1.91
N GLN A 180 5.13 -9.79 -1.03
CA GLN A 180 6.09 -8.71 -0.78
C GLN A 180 6.21 -8.36 0.71
N ASN A 181 7.26 -7.60 1.05
CA ASN A 181 7.44 -6.97 2.35
C ASN A 181 6.30 -5.97 2.66
N LEU A 182 6.10 -5.63 3.93
CA LEU A 182 5.17 -4.56 4.31
C LEU A 182 5.65 -3.22 3.75
N ASP A 183 4.74 -2.40 3.22
CA ASP A 183 5.08 -1.09 2.67
C ASP A 183 5.71 -0.18 3.74
N VAL A 184 6.70 0.62 3.35
CA VAL A 184 7.24 1.71 4.18
C VAL A 184 6.64 3.01 3.63
N PRO A 185 5.80 3.74 4.39
CA PRO A 185 5.27 5.02 3.92
C PRO A 185 6.38 6.07 3.85
N PRO A 186 6.24 7.14 3.05
CA PRO A 186 7.12 8.31 3.15
C PRO A 186 7.02 8.90 4.56
N TYR A 187 8.15 9.13 5.23
CA TYR A 187 8.16 9.74 6.55
C TYR A 187 9.46 10.49 6.82
N GLN A 188 9.41 11.46 7.72
CA GLN A 188 10.60 12.18 8.20
C GLN A 188 10.46 12.52 9.69
N PHE A 189 11.59 12.70 10.36
CA PHE A 189 11.64 13.20 11.73
C PHE A 189 11.59 14.73 11.71
N LEU A 190 10.66 15.30 12.48
CA LEU A 190 10.61 16.74 12.76
C LEU A 190 11.52 17.10 13.95
N THR A 191 11.63 16.17 14.89
CA THR A 191 12.57 16.17 16.03
C THR A 191 12.91 14.72 16.35
N ASP A 192 13.83 14.46 17.30
CA ASP A 192 14.18 13.11 17.75
C ASP A 192 12.99 12.27 18.26
N THR A 193 11.90 12.94 18.67
CA THR A 193 10.71 12.30 19.23
C THR A 193 9.46 12.50 18.41
N LYS A 194 9.52 13.23 17.28
CA LYS A 194 8.33 13.57 16.50
C LYS A 194 8.53 13.19 15.03
N ILE A 195 7.65 12.35 14.52
CA ILE A 195 7.66 11.86 13.14
C ILE A 195 6.45 12.43 12.41
N VAL A 196 6.62 12.77 11.13
CA VAL A 196 5.49 12.97 10.21
C VAL A 196 5.47 11.84 9.19
N ILE A 197 4.30 11.21 9.02
CA ILE A 197 4.03 10.14 8.06
C ILE A 197 3.22 10.71 6.90
N GLY A 198 3.51 10.27 5.68
CA GLY A 198 2.93 10.79 4.44
C GLY A 198 3.71 11.99 3.86
N LYS A 199 4.90 12.28 4.38
CA LYS A 199 5.77 13.36 3.91
C LYS A 199 7.24 13.05 4.15
N ASP A 200 8.08 13.34 3.17
CA ASP A 200 9.54 13.31 3.30
C ASP A 200 10.19 14.42 2.45
N GLU A 201 11.50 14.32 2.21
CA GLU A 201 12.28 15.32 1.45
C GLU A 201 11.80 15.49 0.00
N LYS A 202 11.06 14.52 -0.55
CA LYS A 202 10.47 14.57 -1.90
C LYS A 202 9.08 15.22 -1.93
N GLY A 203 8.50 15.54 -0.77
CA GLY A 203 7.21 16.21 -0.64
C GLY A 203 6.14 15.35 0.06
N GLU A 204 4.87 15.72 -0.14
CA GLU A 204 3.72 14.98 0.36
C GLU A 204 3.34 13.84 -0.60
N ALA A 205 2.82 12.74 -0.03
CA ALA A 205 2.55 11.47 -0.71
C ALA A 205 1.18 11.35 -1.42
#